data_AF-A0A2K3LCN9-F1
#
_entry.id   AF-A0A2K3LCN9-F1
#
_cell.length_a   1.000
_cell.length_b   1.000
_cell.length_c   1.000
_cell.angle_alpha   90.00
_cell.angle_beta   90.00
_cell.angle_gamma   90.00
#
_symmetry.space_group_name_H-M   'P 1'
#
loop_
_entity.id
_entity.type
_entity.pdbx_description
1 polymer ?
#
loop_
_entity_poly.entity_id
_entity_poly.type
_entity_poly.pdbx_seq_one_letter_code
_entity_poly.pdbx_strand_id
1 'polypeptide(L)'
;MEEDAISSLSLRLKLNLTVWEFVLPETPSLPAVFGISDTVIEDRFGVKHGTAEWYEALDQHFKWLLQYRISPYFCKWADGMRVLTYTCPWPADHPKSDEYFSDPRLAAYAVPYKQVVSGNDAAKDYLQKQVEILRTKNHWRKAYFYLWDEPLNLEQYDSVRNMASDIHAYAPDARILTTYYCGHASSV
;
A
#
# COMPACT_ATOMS: atom_id res chain seq x y z
N MET A 1 1.52 10.98 -48.17
CA MET A 1 0.80 10.91 -46.88
C MET A 1 1.51 11.92 -45.99
N GLU A 2 1.08 13.18 -46.09
CA GLU A 2 1.63 14.34 -45.38
C GLU A 2 0.84 14.54 -44.09
N GLU A 3 1.26 13.89 -43.02
CA GLU A 3 0.78 14.19 -41.66
C GLU A 3 2.01 14.27 -40.79
N ASP A 4 2.62 15.46 -40.74
CA ASP A 4 3.43 15.99 -39.62
C ASP A 4 4.03 17.36 -40.00
N ALA A 5 3.19 18.26 -40.51
CA ALA A 5 3.54 19.67 -40.57
C ALA A 5 3.42 20.24 -39.15
N ILE A 6 4.50 20.17 -38.37
CA ILE A 6 4.60 20.85 -37.07
C ILE A 6 4.41 22.35 -37.32
N SER A 7 3.21 22.83 -37.03
CA SER A 7 2.84 24.23 -37.14
C SER A 7 3.68 25.05 -36.16
N SER A 8 4.48 25.99 -36.68
CA SER A 8 5.27 26.96 -35.91
C SER A 8 4.41 28.09 -35.29
N LEU A 9 3.10 27.85 -35.13
CA LEU A 9 2.18 28.85 -34.58
C LEU A 9 2.52 29.14 -33.12
N SER A 10 3.01 30.34 -32.85
CA SER A 10 3.14 30.85 -31.48
C SER A 10 1.78 31.35 -31.00
N LEU A 11 1.21 30.67 -30.00
CA LEU A 11 -0.04 31.07 -29.36
C LEU A 11 0.25 31.83 -28.06
N ARG A 12 -0.45 32.95 -27.85
CA ARG A 12 -0.37 33.73 -26.60
C ARG A 12 -1.63 33.49 -25.78
N LEU A 13 -1.48 32.70 -24.71
CA LEU A 13 -2.58 32.39 -23.78
C LEU A 13 -2.51 33.32 -22.57
N LYS A 14 -3.63 33.98 -22.25
CA LYS A 14 -3.77 34.74 -21.00
C LYS A 14 -4.32 33.81 -19.93
N LEU A 15 -3.51 33.51 -18.93
CA LEU A 15 -3.92 32.77 -17.72
C LEU A 15 -4.22 33.78 -16.61
N ASN A 16 -5.37 33.65 -15.95
CA ASN A 16 -5.68 34.40 -14.74
C ASN A 16 -5.94 33.38 -13.62
N LEU A 17 -5.26 33.52 -12.49
CA LEU A 17 -5.42 32.65 -11.32
C LEU A 17 -5.74 33.53 -10.11
N THR A 18 -6.80 33.19 -9.37
CA THR A 18 -7.10 33.83 -8.08
C THR A 18 -6.47 32.97 -6.97
N VAL A 19 -5.56 33.56 -6.20
CA VAL A 19 -4.92 32.91 -5.06
C VAL A 19 -5.56 33.44 -3.79
N TRP A 20 -6.08 32.53 -2.98
CA TRP A 20 -6.71 32.84 -1.70
C TRP A 20 -5.69 32.73 -0.56
N GLU A 21 -5.93 33.41 0.55
CA GLU A 21 -5.08 33.41 1.74
C GLU A 21 -5.30 32.15 2.59
N PHE A 22 -4.99 30.98 2.04
CA PHE A 22 -4.91 29.72 2.79
C PHE A 22 -3.79 28.83 2.27
N VAL A 23 -3.36 27.88 3.10
CA VAL A 23 -2.34 26.88 2.76
C VAL A 23 -2.99 25.51 2.80
N LEU A 24 -2.76 24.69 1.77
CA LEU A 24 -3.13 23.28 1.82
C LEU A 24 -2.23 22.57 2.83
N PRO A 25 -2.79 21.86 3.83
CA PRO A 25 -1.98 21.22 4.87
C PRO A 25 -1.04 20.20 4.25
N GLU A 26 0.12 19.97 4.88
CA GLU A 26 1.04 18.91 4.45
C GLU A 26 0.43 17.53 4.68
N THR A 27 -0.18 17.33 5.86
CA THR A 27 -0.80 16.06 6.23
C THR A 27 -2.24 15.97 5.71
N PRO A 28 -2.73 14.76 5.38
CA PRO A 28 -4.13 14.55 5.05
C PRO A 28 -5.02 14.78 6.26
N SER A 29 -6.15 15.48 6.07
CA SER A 29 -7.14 15.73 7.12
C SER A 29 -7.96 14.48 7.48
N LEU A 30 -7.98 13.48 6.59
CA LEU A 30 -8.69 12.21 6.78
C LEU A 30 -7.69 11.06 6.74
N PRO A 31 -7.73 10.11 7.70
CA PRO A 31 -6.89 8.93 7.69
C PRO A 31 -7.42 7.88 6.70
N ALA A 32 -7.47 8.24 5.43
CA ALA A 32 -7.90 7.36 4.34
C ALA A 32 -6.70 6.67 3.69
N VAL A 33 -6.85 5.38 3.41
CA VAL A 33 -5.88 4.57 2.68
C VAL A 33 -6.51 4.04 1.40
N PHE A 34 -5.69 3.87 0.36
CA PHE A 34 -6.15 3.50 -0.98
C PHE A 34 -5.40 2.27 -1.47
N GLY A 35 -6.16 1.24 -1.83
CA GLY A 35 -5.61 0.01 -2.38
C GLY A 35 -5.23 0.17 -3.85
N ILE A 36 -4.00 -0.14 -4.18
CA ILE A 36 -3.45 -0.14 -5.52
C ILE A 36 -3.07 -1.58 -5.87
N SER A 37 -3.68 -2.15 -6.91
CA SER A 37 -3.31 -3.49 -7.36
C SER A 37 -1.92 -3.47 -7.98
N ASP A 38 -0.96 -4.20 -7.42
CA ASP A 38 0.41 -4.22 -7.97
C ASP A 38 0.46 -4.86 -9.37
N THR A 39 -0.43 -5.82 -9.63
CA THR A 39 -0.62 -6.44 -10.95
C THR A 39 -0.96 -5.44 -12.04
N VAL A 40 -1.69 -4.36 -11.73
CA VAL A 40 -2.01 -3.32 -12.72
C VAL A 40 -0.76 -2.55 -13.11
N ILE A 41 0.18 -2.35 -12.18
CA ILE A 41 1.46 -1.72 -12.46
C ILE A 41 2.34 -2.70 -13.27
N GLU A 42 2.39 -3.96 -12.86
CA GLU A 42 3.11 -5.04 -13.59
C GLU A 42 2.66 -5.11 -15.06
N ASP A 43 1.35 -5.20 -15.30
CA ASP A 43 0.77 -5.34 -16.64
C ASP A 43 0.92 -4.08 -17.48
N ARG A 44 0.67 -2.89 -16.89
CA ARG A 44 0.67 -1.63 -17.63
C ARG A 44 2.07 -1.19 -18.07
N PHE A 45 3.07 -1.48 -17.23
CA PHE A 45 4.45 -1.05 -17.47
C PHE A 45 5.37 -2.20 -17.92
N GLY A 46 4.85 -3.42 -18.01
CA GLY A 46 5.61 -4.59 -18.46
C GLY A 46 6.76 -4.96 -17.52
N VAL A 47 6.63 -4.67 -16.23
CA VAL A 47 7.66 -4.93 -15.21
C VAL A 47 7.39 -6.25 -14.51
N LYS A 48 8.46 -6.98 -14.18
CA LYS A 48 8.35 -8.29 -13.52
C LYS A 48 8.47 -8.13 -12.01
N HIS A 49 7.54 -8.75 -11.27
CA HIS A 49 7.54 -8.76 -9.81
C HIS A 49 8.92 -9.07 -9.20
N GLY A 50 9.38 -8.20 -8.29
CA GLY A 50 10.66 -8.35 -7.58
C GLY A 50 11.92 -7.95 -8.35
N THR A 51 11.82 -7.51 -9.60
CA THR A 51 12.99 -6.93 -10.31
C THR A 51 13.24 -5.48 -9.89
N ALA A 52 14.41 -4.93 -10.24
CA ALA A 52 14.76 -3.55 -9.90
C ALA A 52 13.77 -2.54 -10.51
N GLU A 53 13.31 -2.81 -11.74
CA GLU A 53 12.33 -1.98 -12.46
C GLU A 53 10.96 -2.00 -11.78
N TRP A 54 10.58 -3.14 -11.17
CA TRP A 54 9.35 -3.24 -10.40
C TRP A 54 9.41 -2.42 -9.11
N TYR A 55 10.52 -2.51 -8.37
CA TYR A 55 10.74 -1.67 -7.19
C TYR A 55 10.71 -0.17 -7.54
N GLU A 56 11.37 0.22 -8.63
CA GLU A 56 11.37 1.61 -9.11
C GLU A 56 9.96 2.06 -9.54
N ALA A 57 9.21 1.21 -10.26
CA ALA A 57 7.84 1.51 -10.64
C ALA A 57 6.95 1.73 -9.40
N LEU A 58 7.03 0.87 -8.38
CA LEU A 58 6.28 1.06 -7.13
C LEU A 58 6.69 2.35 -6.41
N ASP A 59 7.98 2.70 -6.41
CA ASP A 59 8.48 3.92 -5.78
C ASP A 59 7.95 5.20 -6.43
N GLN A 60 7.93 5.23 -7.76
CA GLN A 60 7.36 6.34 -8.51
C GLN A 60 5.86 6.50 -8.22
N HIS A 61 5.11 5.40 -8.20
CA HIS A 61 3.67 5.43 -7.91
C HIS A 61 3.40 5.88 -6.47
N PHE A 62 4.15 5.35 -5.50
CA PHE A 62 4.07 5.75 -4.10
C PHE A 62 4.29 7.26 -3.94
N LYS A 63 5.40 7.78 -4.49
CA LYS A 63 5.73 9.21 -4.42
C LYS A 63 4.71 10.09 -5.12
N TRP A 64 4.22 9.67 -6.28
CA TRP A 64 3.21 10.40 -7.03
C TRP A 64 1.90 10.51 -6.24
N LEU A 65 1.41 9.42 -5.65
CA LEU A 65 0.19 9.42 -4.83
C LEU A 65 0.33 10.28 -3.58
N LEU A 66 1.51 10.26 -2.92
CA LEU A 66 1.78 11.12 -1.77
C LEU A 66 1.78 12.62 -2.12
N GLN A 67 2.10 13.03 -3.35
CA GLN A 67 1.96 14.45 -3.76
C GLN A 67 0.51 14.93 -3.62
N TYR A 68 -0.45 14.02 -3.80
CA TYR A 68 -1.88 14.26 -3.62
C TYR A 68 -2.41 13.88 -2.23
N ARG A 69 -1.52 13.56 -1.28
CA ARG A 69 -1.85 13.13 0.10
C ARG A 69 -2.72 11.87 0.15
N ILE A 70 -2.65 11.06 -0.91
CA ILE A 70 -3.24 9.73 -0.93
C ILE A 70 -2.26 8.81 -0.21
N SER A 71 -2.71 8.07 0.80
CA SER A 71 -1.89 7.05 1.49
C SER A 71 -2.07 5.69 0.80
N PRO A 72 -1.15 5.27 -0.08
CA PRO A 72 -1.32 4.02 -0.79
C PRO A 72 -0.94 2.81 0.06
N TYR A 73 -1.60 1.69 -0.22
CA TYR A 73 -1.03 0.36 -0.03
C TYR A 73 -1.13 -0.40 -1.35
N PHE A 74 -0.12 -1.19 -1.63
CA PHE A 74 -0.13 -2.14 -2.73
C PHE A 74 -0.79 -3.44 -2.27
N CYS A 75 -1.47 -4.11 -3.19
CA CYS A 75 -2.17 -5.33 -2.89
C CYS A 75 -2.18 -6.32 -4.05
N LYS A 76 -2.24 -7.59 -3.68
CA LYS A 76 -2.36 -8.73 -4.59
C LYS A 76 -3.35 -9.73 -4.03
N TRP A 77 -4.41 -10.00 -4.77
CA TRP A 77 -5.39 -11.02 -4.39
C TRP A 77 -4.93 -12.41 -4.83
N ALA A 78 -5.28 -13.40 -4.02
CA ALA A 78 -5.17 -14.81 -4.30
C ALA A 78 -6.55 -15.47 -4.08
N ASP A 79 -6.65 -16.78 -4.31
CA ASP A 79 -7.92 -17.49 -4.22
C ASP A 79 -8.60 -17.31 -2.86
N GLY A 80 -9.94 -17.25 -2.88
CA GLY A 80 -10.76 -17.16 -1.68
C GLY A 80 -10.67 -15.80 -0.98
N MET A 81 -10.45 -14.72 -1.74
CA MET A 81 -10.29 -13.35 -1.24
C MET A 81 -9.11 -13.14 -0.28
N ARG A 82 -8.14 -14.05 -0.31
CA ARG A 82 -6.86 -13.83 0.35
C ARG A 82 -6.19 -12.62 -0.29
N VAL A 83 -5.66 -11.73 0.53
CA VAL A 83 -4.97 -10.54 0.05
C VAL A 83 -3.61 -10.42 0.72
N LEU A 84 -2.58 -10.18 -0.08
CA LEU A 84 -1.30 -9.68 0.40
C LEU A 84 -1.33 -8.17 0.29
N THR A 85 -1.10 -7.46 1.40
CA THR A 85 -1.10 -5.99 1.43
C THR A 85 0.20 -5.46 2.02
N TYR A 86 0.73 -4.41 1.42
CA TYR A 86 1.98 -3.78 1.85
C TYR A 86 2.07 -2.36 1.32
N THR A 87 2.53 -1.40 2.12
CA THR A 87 2.80 -0.04 1.62
C THR A 87 4.22 0.10 1.06
N CYS A 88 5.18 -0.62 1.64
CA CYS A 88 6.58 -0.62 1.19
C CYS A 88 6.95 -2.04 0.73
N PRO A 89 7.48 -2.23 -0.48
CA PRO A 89 7.88 -3.56 -0.95
C PRO A 89 9.20 -4.04 -0.32
N TRP A 90 9.98 -3.14 0.28
CA TRP A 90 11.22 -3.49 0.97
C TRP A 90 10.95 -3.96 2.42
N PRO A 91 11.81 -4.83 2.97
CA PRO A 91 11.75 -5.22 4.38
C PRO A 91 12.00 -4.04 5.34
N ALA A 92 11.54 -4.14 6.59
CA ALA A 92 11.62 -3.10 7.62
C ALA A 92 13.04 -2.61 7.96
N ASP A 93 14.09 -3.41 7.76
CA ASP A 93 15.50 -3.02 7.95
C ASP A 93 16.09 -2.27 6.75
N HIS A 94 15.37 -2.20 5.63
CA HIS A 94 15.83 -1.46 4.47
C HIS A 94 15.59 0.05 4.64
N PRO A 95 16.54 0.93 4.24
CA PRO A 95 16.39 2.39 4.41
C PRO A 95 15.16 2.98 3.72
N LYS A 96 14.74 2.41 2.58
CA LYS A 96 13.49 2.83 1.89
C LYS A 96 12.23 2.65 2.74
N SER A 97 12.20 1.67 3.63
CA SER A 97 11.04 1.42 4.50
C SER A 97 10.87 2.55 5.50
N ASP A 98 11.96 3.00 6.11
CA ASP A 98 11.94 4.15 7.02
C ASP A 98 11.63 5.46 6.27
N GLU A 99 12.17 5.64 5.05
CA GLU A 99 11.83 6.77 4.16
C GLU A 99 10.32 6.84 3.91
N TYR A 100 9.67 5.71 3.61
CA TYR A 100 8.24 5.65 3.34
C TYR A 100 7.41 5.93 4.59
N PHE A 101 7.65 5.17 5.66
CA PHE A 101 6.78 5.16 6.83
C PHE A 101 6.91 6.45 7.66
N SER A 102 8.06 7.11 7.59
CA SER A 102 8.31 8.39 8.24
C SER A 102 7.69 9.59 7.52
N ASP A 103 7.28 9.46 6.24
CA ASP A 103 6.71 10.58 5.48
C ASP A 103 5.46 11.14 6.18
N PRO A 104 5.40 12.46 6.48
CA PRO A 104 4.26 13.05 7.20
C PRO A 104 2.96 13.00 6.40
N ARG A 105 3.03 12.93 5.07
CA ARG A 105 1.85 12.84 4.18
C ARG A 105 1.19 11.47 4.22
N LEU A 106 1.93 10.45 4.65
CA LEU A 106 1.43 9.08 4.83
C LEU A 106 0.70 8.97 6.18
N ALA A 107 -0.62 8.79 6.14
CA ALA A 107 -1.47 8.72 7.33
C ALA A 107 -1.38 7.36 8.05
N ALA A 108 -1.38 6.29 7.28
CA ALA A 108 -1.33 4.91 7.73
C ALA A 108 -0.63 4.04 6.69
N TYR A 109 -0.07 2.89 7.10
CA TYR A 109 0.61 1.98 6.19
C TYR A 109 0.32 0.52 6.51
N ALA A 110 0.16 -0.28 5.45
CA ALA A 110 -0.04 -1.72 5.54
C ALA A 110 1.32 -2.41 5.75
N VAL A 111 1.41 -3.23 6.79
CA VAL A 111 2.54 -4.13 7.03
C VAL A 111 2.21 -5.51 6.46
N PRO A 112 3.07 -6.06 5.61
CA PRO A 112 2.85 -7.40 5.06
C PRO A 112 2.93 -8.49 6.13
N TYR A 113 1.93 -9.37 6.17
CA TYR A 113 1.97 -10.58 7.02
C TYR A 113 3.00 -11.61 6.56
N LYS A 114 3.33 -11.63 5.26
CA LYS A 114 4.32 -12.51 4.62
C LYS A 114 5.18 -11.68 3.67
N GLN A 115 6.37 -12.17 3.35
CA GLN A 115 7.27 -11.51 2.40
C GLN A 115 6.56 -11.13 1.10
N VAL A 116 6.78 -9.89 0.66
CA VAL A 116 6.23 -9.36 -0.59
C VAL A 116 6.85 -10.07 -1.79
N VAL A 117 8.20 -10.10 -1.81
CA VAL A 117 8.99 -10.87 -2.76
C VAL A 117 9.55 -12.08 -2.05
N SER A 118 9.28 -13.28 -2.56
CA SER A 118 9.79 -14.53 -1.98
C SER A 118 11.30 -14.49 -1.78
N GLY A 119 11.74 -14.64 -0.54
CA GLY A 119 13.13 -14.77 -0.12
C GLY A 119 13.40 -16.10 0.57
N ASN A 120 14.54 -16.17 1.27
CA ASN A 120 15.01 -17.42 1.90
C ASN A 120 14.52 -17.60 3.35
N ASP A 121 14.01 -16.55 4.01
CA ASP A 121 13.61 -16.66 5.41
C ASP A 121 12.26 -17.41 5.54
N ALA A 122 12.13 -18.18 6.62
CA ALA A 122 10.84 -18.76 6.97
C ALA A 122 9.83 -17.64 7.29
N ALA A 123 8.55 -17.85 6.95
CA ALA A 123 7.52 -16.83 7.10
C ALA A 123 7.36 -16.29 8.54
N LYS A 124 7.56 -17.13 9.55
CA LYS A 124 7.53 -16.73 10.97
C LYS A 124 8.69 -15.82 11.34
N ASP A 125 9.89 -16.17 10.90
CA ASP A 125 11.11 -15.39 11.16
C ASP A 125 11.00 -14.01 10.51
N TYR A 126 10.40 -13.94 9.32
CA TYR A 126 10.11 -12.67 8.66
C TYR A 126 9.16 -11.79 9.48
N LEU A 127 7.96 -12.29 9.84
CA LEU A 127 6.97 -11.49 10.56
C LEU A 127 7.51 -10.94 11.88
N GLN A 128 8.16 -11.80 12.67
CA GLN A 128 8.77 -11.41 13.94
C GLN A 128 9.79 -10.29 13.71
N LYS A 129 10.72 -10.46 12.77
CA LYS A 129 11.74 -9.46 12.44
C LYS A 129 11.11 -8.12 12.01
N GLN A 130 10.09 -8.15 11.14
CA GLN A 130 9.42 -6.92 10.70
C GLN A 130 8.82 -6.17 11.89
N VAL A 131 8.09 -6.88 12.75
CA VAL A 131 7.41 -6.31 13.91
C VAL A 131 8.40 -5.76 14.93
N GLU A 132 9.45 -6.51 15.28
CA GLU A 132 10.48 -6.09 16.23
C GLU A 132 11.16 -4.79 15.79
N ILE A 133 11.47 -4.65 14.50
CA ILE A 133 12.05 -3.41 13.96
C ILE A 133 11.03 -2.28 14.01
N LEU A 134 9.85 -2.47 13.40
CA LEU A 134 8.89 -1.38 13.21
C LEU A 134 8.34 -0.85 14.54
N ARG A 135 8.18 -1.68 15.57
CA ARG A 135 7.70 -1.25 16.90
C ARG A 135 8.64 -0.26 17.60
N THR A 136 9.92 -0.27 17.27
CA THR A 136 10.88 0.69 17.83
C THR A 136 10.76 2.09 17.21
N LYS A 137 9.97 2.23 16.14
CA LYS A 137 9.86 3.45 15.35
C LYS A 137 8.68 4.30 15.77
N ASN A 138 8.85 5.62 15.77
CA ASN A 138 7.79 6.58 16.11
C ASN A 138 6.56 6.49 15.19
N HIS A 139 6.75 6.03 13.95
CA HIS A 139 5.67 5.86 12.99
C HIS A 139 4.89 4.54 13.17
N TRP A 140 5.25 3.66 14.12
CA TRP A 140 4.53 2.40 14.38
C TRP A 140 3.03 2.60 14.60
N ARG A 141 2.63 3.70 15.24
CA ARG A 141 1.23 4.08 15.43
C ARG A 141 0.42 4.22 14.12
N LYS A 142 1.09 4.35 12.98
CA LYS A 142 0.50 4.40 11.63
C LYS A 142 0.36 3.00 11.00
N ALA A 143 1.00 1.97 11.54
CA ALA A 143 0.97 0.61 11.04
C ALA A 143 -0.40 -0.06 11.23
N TYR A 144 -0.80 -0.88 10.26
CA TYR A 144 -1.89 -1.84 10.40
C TYR A 144 -1.59 -3.07 9.55
N PHE A 145 -2.25 -4.19 9.85
CA PHE A 145 -2.18 -5.41 9.05
C PHE A 145 -3.54 -5.66 8.42
N TYR A 146 -3.62 -5.65 7.09
CA TYR A 146 -4.83 -6.03 6.37
C TYR A 146 -4.68 -7.47 5.85
N LEU A 147 -5.37 -8.38 6.54
CA LEU A 147 -5.06 -9.82 6.49
C LEU A 147 -5.87 -10.60 5.44
N TRP A 148 -7.11 -10.21 5.22
CA TRP A 148 -8.05 -10.93 4.38
C TRP A 148 -9.17 -10.01 3.94
N ASP A 149 -9.51 -10.05 2.67
CA ASP A 149 -10.61 -9.27 2.09
C ASP A 149 -11.89 -10.10 2.14
N GLU A 150 -12.98 -9.57 2.70
CA GLU A 150 -14.32 -10.17 2.62
C GLU A 150 -14.38 -11.70 2.89
N PRO A 151 -13.91 -12.20 4.05
CA PRO A 151 -14.04 -13.62 4.39
C PRO A 151 -15.52 -14.05 4.41
N LEU A 152 -15.78 -15.18 3.76
CA LEU A 152 -17.12 -15.69 3.42
C LEU A 152 -17.58 -16.84 4.31
N ASN A 153 -16.68 -17.52 5.00
CA ASN A 153 -17.00 -18.71 5.80
C ASN A 153 -16.14 -18.82 7.08
N LEU A 154 -16.55 -19.71 7.98
CA LEU A 154 -15.92 -19.88 9.30
C LEU A 154 -14.44 -20.24 9.21
N GLU A 155 -14.04 -21.08 8.25
CA GLU A 155 -12.64 -21.47 8.06
C GLU A 155 -11.74 -20.27 7.72
N GLN A 156 -12.25 -19.34 6.90
CA GLN A 156 -11.56 -18.10 6.57
C GLN A 156 -11.49 -17.16 7.78
N TYR A 157 -12.58 -17.03 8.55
CA TYR A 157 -12.56 -16.26 9.80
C TYR A 157 -11.59 -16.85 10.84
N ASP A 158 -11.52 -18.17 10.96
CA ASP A 158 -10.56 -18.85 11.83
C ASP A 158 -9.12 -18.61 11.36
N SER A 159 -8.89 -18.60 10.04
CA SER A 159 -7.58 -18.24 9.47
C SER A 159 -7.18 -16.80 9.81
N VAL A 160 -8.10 -15.84 9.69
CA VAL A 160 -7.88 -14.44 10.10
C VAL A 160 -7.56 -14.35 11.60
N ARG A 161 -8.30 -15.07 12.44
CA ARG A 161 -8.07 -15.10 13.90
C ARG A 161 -6.69 -15.65 14.24
N ASN A 162 -6.26 -16.71 13.57
CA ASN A 162 -4.93 -17.30 13.77
C ASN A 162 -3.83 -16.32 13.35
N MET A 163 -3.94 -15.70 12.17
CA MET A 163 -2.98 -14.68 11.72
C MET A 163 -2.92 -13.47 12.67
N ALA A 164 -4.07 -13.01 13.15
CA ALA A 164 -4.14 -11.93 14.14
C ALA A 164 -3.47 -12.32 15.46
N SER A 165 -3.69 -13.55 15.93
CA SER A 165 -3.07 -14.08 17.14
C SER A 165 -1.55 -14.19 17.01
N ASP A 166 -1.06 -14.64 15.84
CA ASP A 166 0.36 -14.69 15.53
C ASP A 166 1.00 -13.28 15.57
N ILE A 167 0.33 -12.27 15.02
CA ILE A 167 0.80 -10.87 15.09
C ILE A 167 0.79 -10.37 16.54
N HIS A 168 -0.31 -10.59 17.27
CA HIS A 168 -0.48 -10.12 18.65
C HIS A 168 0.50 -10.78 19.63
N ALA A 169 1.02 -11.97 19.32
CA ALA A 169 2.10 -12.59 20.10
C ALA A 169 3.39 -11.73 20.11
N TYR A 170 3.67 -11.01 19.01
CA TYR A 170 4.81 -10.11 18.90
C TYR A 170 4.47 -8.63 19.16
N ALA A 171 3.22 -8.23 18.92
CA ALA A 171 2.73 -6.86 19.02
C ALA A 171 1.27 -6.82 19.50
N PRO A 172 1.00 -6.90 20.82
CA PRO A 172 -0.37 -6.89 21.35
C PRO A 172 -1.18 -5.63 20.97
N ASP A 173 -0.51 -4.52 20.66
CA ASP A 173 -1.08 -3.24 20.25
C ASP A 173 -1.29 -3.11 18.73
N ALA A 174 -0.92 -4.12 17.94
CA ALA A 174 -1.04 -4.07 16.49
C ALA A 174 -2.51 -3.98 16.04
N ARG A 175 -2.76 -3.06 15.10
CA ARG A 175 -4.07 -2.86 14.49
C ARG A 175 -4.28 -3.86 13.36
N ILE A 176 -5.36 -4.64 13.46
CA ILE A 176 -5.75 -5.63 12.46
C ILE A 176 -6.96 -5.10 11.69
N LEU A 177 -6.90 -5.20 10.37
CA LEU A 177 -7.97 -4.86 9.45
C LEU A 177 -8.40 -6.12 8.69
N THR A 178 -9.72 -6.26 8.53
CA THR A 178 -10.37 -7.13 7.57
C THR A 178 -11.65 -6.44 7.13
N THR A 179 -12.09 -6.67 5.91
CA THR A 179 -13.38 -6.19 5.38
C THR A 179 -14.43 -7.28 5.58
N TYR A 180 -15.71 -6.97 5.36
CA TYR A 180 -16.78 -7.95 5.46
C TYR A 180 -17.69 -7.84 4.25
N TYR A 181 -18.04 -8.99 3.67
CA TYR A 181 -18.93 -9.05 2.52
C TYR A 181 -20.35 -8.62 2.92
N CYS A 182 -20.91 -7.65 2.20
CA CYS A 182 -22.28 -7.14 2.42
C CYS A 182 -23.26 -7.50 1.30
N GLY A 183 -22.86 -8.30 0.32
CA GLY A 183 -23.73 -8.65 -0.80
C GLY A 183 -24.90 -9.54 -0.36
N HIS A 184 -25.99 -9.51 -1.13
CA HIS A 184 -27.13 -10.39 -0.89
C HIS A 184 -26.68 -11.85 -0.90
N ALA A 185 -26.99 -12.60 0.15
CA ALA A 185 -26.86 -14.04 0.13
C ALA A 185 -27.78 -14.58 -0.96
N SER A 186 -27.20 -15.10 -2.05
CA SER A 186 -27.97 -15.83 -3.05
C SER A 186 -28.64 -17.00 -2.34
N SER A 187 -29.97 -16.97 -2.26
CA SER A 187 -30.77 -18.09 -1.79
C SER A 187 -30.41 -19.32 -2.63
N VAL A 188 -29.82 -20.32 -1.98
CA VAL A 188 -29.56 -21.65 -2.54
C VAL A 188 -30.88 -22.35 -2.84
#